data_AF-A0A0H4CKV8-F1
#
_entry.id   AF-A0A0H4CKV8-F1
#
_cell.length_a   1.000
_cell.length_b   1.000
_cell.length_c   1.000
_cell.angle_alpha   90.00
_cell.angle_beta   90.00
_cell.angle_gamma   90.00
#
_symmetry.space_group_name_H-M   'P 1'
#
loop_
_entity.id
_entity.type
_entity.pdbx_description
1 polymer ?
#
loop_
_entity_poly.entity_id
_entity_poly.type
_entity_poly.pdbx_seq_one_letter_code
_entity_poly.pdbx_strand_id
1 'polypeptide(L)'
;MGLCLVVALVHVAVVFLAVAPSNALSRRYSQQINAWVYPLFEQNWRLFAPNPDSFNRQILARTAHSDSDGSMRVSPWLDLTAVDRAAVTHHVFPSHTAQNLLRRAWSSYVDTHGADDTARSERAAMMQTYLSNIAADRVTDHDKNRRFGFIQLRVVTRPVAAPDATGGNRPSTPVENRLLPWWKVPPHGK
;
A
#
# COMPACT_ATOMS: atom_id res chain seq x y z
N MET A 1 10.67 48.04 -15.33
CA MET A 1 11.55 47.38 -16.33
C MET A 1 12.77 46.70 -15.69
N GLY A 2 13.66 47.43 -14.99
CA GLY A 2 14.89 46.82 -14.43
C GLY A 2 14.67 45.70 -13.39
N LEU A 3 13.69 45.84 -12.50
CA LEU A 3 13.39 44.81 -11.49
C LEU A 3 12.96 43.47 -12.11
N CYS A 4 12.08 43.51 -13.11
CA CYS A 4 11.60 42.32 -13.80
C CYS A 4 12.75 41.58 -14.51
N LEU A 5 13.67 42.33 -15.12
CA LEU A 5 14.86 41.76 -15.76
C LEU A 5 15.76 41.05 -14.74
N VAL A 6 16.00 41.68 -13.58
CA VAL A 6 16.81 41.09 -12.51
C VAL A 6 16.17 39.80 -11.98
N VAL A 7 14.87 39.83 -11.71
CA VAL A 7 14.14 38.63 -11.23
C VAL A 7 14.20 37.50 -12.27
N ALA A 8 14.05 37.80 -13.56
CA ALA A 8 14.16 36.81 -14.63
C ALA A 8 15.56 36.18 -14.70
N LEU A 9 16.62 36.99 -14.62
CA LEU A 9 18.00 36.48 -14.61
C LEU A 9 18.29 35.62 -13.38
N VAL A 10 17.82 36.04 -12.19
CA VAL A 10 17.92 35.23 -10.96
C VAL A 10 17.19 33.91 -11.13
N HIS A 11 15.97 33.93 -11.66
CA HIS A 11 15.18 32.73 -11.89
C HIS A 11 15.91 31.74 -12.83
N VAL A 12 16.43 32.20 -13.96
CA VAL A 12 17.18 31.36 -14.90
C VAL A 12 18.43 30.76 -14.24
N ALA A 13 19.18 31.56 -13.47
CA ALA A 13 20.36 31.06 -12.76
C ALA A 13 20.01 30.00 -11.70
N VAL A 14 18.94 30.22 -10.93
CA VAL A 14 18.49 29.27 -9.90
C VAL A 14 17.97 27.97 -10.51
N VAL A 15 17.17 28.05 -11.58
CA VAL A 15 16.69 26.87 -12.32
C VAL A 15 17.85 26.10 -12.95
N PHE A 16 18.84 26.80 -13.53
CA PHE A 16 20.05 26.16 -14.04
C PHE A 16 20.78 25.39 -12.94
N LEU A 17 20.97 25.98 -11.75
CA LEU A 17 21.61 25.29 -10.62
C LEU A 17 20.81 24.09 -10.11
N ALA A 18 19.49 24.08 -10.28
CA ALA A 18 18.62 22.97 -9.88
C ALA A 18 18.68 21.77 -10.84
N VAL A 19 18.95 22.01 -12.14
CA VAL A 19 18.96 20.97 -13.18
C VAL A 19 20.37 20.53 -13.57
N ALA A 20 21.38 21.40 -13.41
CA ALA A 20 22.77 21.09 -13.72
C ALA A 20 23.35 19.99 -12.81
N PRO A 21 24.41 19.28 -13.23
CA PRO A 21 25.11 18.33 -12.38
C PRO A 21 25.56 18.93 -11.04
N SER A 22 25.58 18.11 -9.99
CA SER A 22 25.90 18.56 -8.63
C SER A 22 27.26 19.26 -8.57
N ASN A 23 27.29 20.47 -8.01
CA ASN A 23 28.49 21.30 -7.90
C ASN A 23 28.56 21.94 -6.50
N ALA A 24 29.66 22.63 -6.20
CA ALA A 24 29.87 23.21 -4.86
C ALA A 24 28.80 24.25 -4.49
N LEU A 25 28.31 25.03 -5.45
CA LEU A 25 27.27 26.04 -5.24
C LEU A 25 25.91 25.41 -5.01
N SER A 26 25.50 24.45 -5.83
CA SER A 26 24.20 23.77 -5.67
C SER A 26 24.12 22.97 -4.38
N ARG A 27 25.23 22.39 -3.91
CA ARG A 27 25.28 21.75 -2.59
C ARG A 27 25.14 22.76 -1.45
N ARG A 28 25.89 23.86 -1.49
CA ARG A 28 25.91 24.90 -0.44
C ARG A 28 24.58 25.62 -0.29
N TYR A 29 23.88 25.88 -1.40
CA TYR A 29 22.64 26.65 -1.43
C TYR A 29 21.40 25.80 -1.76
N SER A 30 21.47 24.49 -1.51
CA SER A 30 20.41 23.53 -1.85
C SER A 30 19.05 23.92 -1.28
N GLN A 31 18.98 24.39 -0.03
CA GLN A 31 17.73 24.80 0.59
C GLN A 31 17.07 26.00 -0.12
N GLN A 32 17.86 27.01 -0.49
CA GLN A 32 17.36 28.22 -1.17
C GLN A 32 16.92 27.91 -2.60
N ILE A 33 17.70 27.09 -3.32
CA ILE A 33 17.36 26.62 -4.66
C ILE A 33 16.05 25.84 -4.61
N ASN A 34 15.92 24.90 -3.67
CA ASN A 34 14.72 24.09 -3.49
C ASN A 34 13.49 24.95 -3.15
N ALA A 35 13.63 25.93 -2.25
CA ALA A 35 12.56 26.82 -1.86
C ALA A 35 12.08 27.73 -3.01
N TRP A 36 12.95 28.07 -3.96
CA TRP A 36 12.59 28.87 -5.13
C TRP A 36 11.96 28.04 -6.25
N VAL A 37 12.46 26.81 -6.48
CA VAL A 37 12.07 25.97 -7.63
C VAL A 37 10.83 25.13 -7.34
N TYR A 38 10.79 24.40 -6.23
CA TYR A 38 9.75 23.39 -5.99
C TYR A 38 8.33 23.90 -5.73
N PRO A 39 8.07 25.17 -5.34
CA PRO A 39 6.68 25.67 -5.30
C PRO A 39 6.01 25.73 -6.68
N LEU A 40 6.78 25.89 -7.76
CA LEU A 40 6.26 26.07 -9.12
C LEU A 40 6.64 24.94 -10.07
N PHE A 41 7.75 24.25 -9.81
CA PHE A 41 8.30 23.16 -10.62
C PHE A 41 8.51 21.91 -9.76
N GLU A 42 7.42 21.27 -9.34
CA GLU A 42 7.51 19.96 -8.72
C GLU A 42 8.00 18.93 -9.75
N GLN A 43 9.20 18.38 -9.55
CA GLN A 43 9.75 17.32 -10.40
C GLN A 43 9.09 15.98 -10.06
N ASN A 44 7.83 15.83 -10.44
CA ASN A 44 7.13 14.57 -10.31
C ASN A 44 7.12 13.86 -11.67
N TRP A 45 8.16 13.07 -11.95
CA TRP A 45 8.27 12.24 -13.16
C TRP A 45 7.31 11.04 -13.14
N ARG A 46 6.06 11.25 -12.73
CA ARG A 46 4.96 10.27 -12.84
C ARG A 46 4.28 10.32 -14.22
N LEU A 47 4.87 11.01 -15.21
CA LEU A 47 4.20 11.42 -16.44
C LEU A 47 3.86 10.27 -17.41
N PHE A 48 4.46 9.07 -17.29
CA PHE A 48 4.19 7.98 -18.25
C PHE A 48 3.90 6.59 -17.68
N ALA A 49 4.25 6.29 -16.44
CA ALA A 49 3.69 5.16 -15.71
C ALA A 49 4.02 5.31 -14.22
N PRO A 50 3.14 4.89 -13.29
CA PRO A 50 3.64 4.50 -11.98
C PRO A 50 4.70 3.41 -12.18
N ASN A 51 5.80 3.47 -11.41
CA ASN A 51 6.74 2.35 -11.37
C ASN A 51 5.93 1.06 -11.11
N PRO A 52 6.13 0.01 -11.91
CA PRO A 52 5.42 -1.24 -11.70
C PRO A 52 5.71 -1.74 -10.28
N ASP A 53 4.70 -2.30 -9.62
CA ASP A 53 4.86 -2.83 -8.27
C ASP A 53 5.88 -3.98 -8.31
N SER A 54 7.06 -3.75 -7.75
CA SER A 54 8.14 -4.75 -7.70
C SER A 54 7.90 -5.81 -6.63
N PHE A 55 6.75 -5.82 -5.96
CA PHE A 55 6.42 -6.74 -4.88
C PHE A 55 5.05 -7.41 -5.04
N ASN A 56 5.04 -8.71 -4.79
CA ASN A 56 3.83 -9.49 -4.56
C ASN A 56 3.45 -9.43 -3.08
N ARG A 57 2.24 -8.96 -2.79
CA ARG A 57 1.68 -8.91 -1.43
C ARG A 57 0.61 -9.96 -1.28
N GLN A 58 0.82 -10.90 -0.35
CA GLN A 58 -0.15 -11.91 0.03
C GLN A 58 -0.82 -11.48 1.33
N ILE A 59 -2.12 -11.23 1.29
CA ILE A 59 -2.94 -10.85 2.44
C ILE A 59 -3.74 -12.07 2.89
N LEU A 60 -3.38 -12.57 4.06
CA LEU A 60 -4.01 -13.69 4.73
C LEU A 60 -4.95 -13.16 5.82
N ALA A 61 -6.09 -13.82 6.02
CA ALA A 61 -7.02 -13.52 7.09
C ALA A 61 -7.31 -14.76 7.92
N ARG A 62 -7.51 -14.57 9.23
CA ARG A 62 -8.11 -15.58 10.09
C ARG A 62 -9.11 -14.91 11.01
N THR A 63 -10.09 -15.68 11.45
CA THR A 63 -11.17 -15.19 12.29
C THR A 63 -11.16 -15.83 13.66
N ALA A 64 -11.77 -15.16 14.63
CA ALA A 64 -12.05 -15.75 15.93
C ALA A 64 -13.50 -15.52 16.36
N HIS A 65 -14.07 -16.51 17.06
CA HIS A 65 -15.38 -16.42 17.71
C HIS A 65 -15.33 -17.01 19.13
N SER A 66 -16.08 -16.38 20.03
CA SER A 66 -16.22 -16.88 21.40
C SER A 66 -17.23 -18.03 21.38
N ASP A 67 -16.82 -19.16 21.91
CA ASP A 67 -17.67 -20.33 22.09
C ASP A 67 -18.51 -20.17 23.38
N SER A 68 -19.54 -20.99 23.56
CA SER A 68 -20.47 -20.87 24.71
C SER A 68 -19.80 -21.08 26.07
N ASP A 69 -18.65 -21.74 26.08
CA ASP A 69 -17.80 -21.98 27.25
C ASP A 69 -16.84 -20.81 27.56
N GLY A 70 -16.89 -19.72 26.77
CA GLY A 70 -16.00 -18.57 26.88
C GLY A 70 -14.64 -18.75 26.21
N SER A 71 -14.37 -19.92 25.62
CA SER A 71 -13.12 -20.17 24.88
C SER A 71 -13.11 -19.42 23.55
N MET A 72 -11.91 -19.01 23.11
CA MET A 72 -11.71 -18.31 21.83
C MET A 72 -11.29 -19.32 20.76
N ARG A 73 -12.17 -19.62 19.81
CA ARG A 73 -11.87 -20.50 18.67
C ARG A 73 -11.28 -19.68 17.53
N VAL A 74 -10.06 -20.00 17.12
CA VAL A 74 -9.35 -19.32 16.03
C VAL A 74 -9.33 -20.20 14.78
N SER A 75 -9.67 -19.62 13.63
CA SER A 75 -9.65 -20.34 12.35
C SER A 75 -8.22 -20.51 11.80
N PRO A 76 -8.03 -21.44 10.85
CA PRO A 76 -6.88 -21.41 9.95
C PRO A 76 -6.81 -20.09 9.16
N TRP A 77 -5.64 -19.84 8.57
CA TRP A 77 -5.44 -18.72 7.64
C TRP A 77 -6.09 -19.00 6.29
N LEU A 78 -6.87 -18.03 5.79
CA LEU A 78 -7.42 -17.96 4.46
C LEU A 78 -6.61 -16.97 3.62
N ASP A 79 -6.23 -17.34 2.39
CA ASP A 79 -5.55 -16.43 1.47
C ASP A 79 -6.56 -15.60 0.67
N LEU A 80 -6.80 -14.36 1.11
CA LEU A 80 -7.72 -13.44 0.44
C LEU A 80 -7.20 -13.03 -0.94
N THR A 81 -5.88 -12.93 -1.09
CA THR A 81 -5.25 -12.56 -2.36
C THR A 81 -5.39 -13.68 -3.39
N ALA A 82 -5.41 -14.94 -2.96
CA ALA A 82 -5.68 -16.07 -3.86
C ALA A 82 -7.07 -16.03 -4.47
N VAL A 83 -8.09 -15.61 -3.70
CA VAL A 83 -9.46 -15.43 -4.20
C VAL A 83 -9.50 -14.36 -5.30
N ASP A 84 -8.96 -13.18 -5.01
CA ASP A 84 -8.91 -12.06 -5.97
C ASP A 84 -8.07 -12.44 -7.22
N ARG A 85 -6.94 -13.13 -7.05
CA ARG A 85 -6.11 -13.61 -8.17
C ARG A 85 -6.83 -14.61 -9.05
N ALA A 86 -7.56 -15.56 -8.46
CA ALA A 86 -8.33 -16.55 -9.23
C ALA A 86 -9.41 -15.87 -10.10
N ALA A 87 -10.04 -14.80 -9.59
CA ALA A 87 -11.02 -14.01 -10.34
C ALA A 87 -10.41 -13.20 -11.50
N VAL A 88 -9.10 -12.96 -11.49
CA VAL A 88 -8.37 -12.21 -12.54
C VAL A 88 -7.70 -13.15 -13.55
N THR A 89 -7.18 -14.28 -13.10
CA THR A 89 -6.37 -15.18 -13.92
C THR A 89 -7.21 -15.79 -15.05
N HIS A 90 -6.70 -15.76 -16.28
CA HIS A 90 -7.40 -16.23 -17.51
C HIS A 90 -8.71 -15.50 -17.83
N HIS A 91 -8.98 -14.35 -17.22
CA HIS A 91 -10.15 -13.53 -17.53
C HIS A 91 -9.78 -12.42 -18.52
N VAL A 92 -10.52 -12.29 -19.63
CA VAL A 92 -10.23 -11.29 -20.68
C VAL A 92 -10.55 -9.86 -20.22
N PHE A 93 -11.61 -9.72 -19.39
CA PHE A 93 -12.05 -8.44 -18.85
C PHE A 93 -12.25 -8.53 -17.32
N PRO A 94 -11.16 -8.70 -16.55
CA PRO A 94 -11.26 -8.90 -15.11
C PRO A 94 -11.83 -7.65 -14.44
N SER A 95 -12.69 -7.83 -13.42
CA SER A 95 -13.26 -6.69 -12.72
C SER A 95 -12.19 -5.84 -12.03
N HIS A 96 -12.34 -4.51 -12.07
CA HIS A 96 -11.43 -3.62 -11.34
C HIS A 96 -11.46 -3.88 -9.83
N THR A 97 -12.59 -4.32 -9.30
CA THR A 97 -12.77 -4.72 -7.89
C THR A 97 -11.85 -5.87 -7.53
N ALA A 98 -11.87 -6.98 -8.28
CA ALA A 98 -10.97 -8.12 -8.04
C ALA A 98 -9.49 -7.75 -8.18
N GLN A 99 -9.17 -6.83 -9.10
CA GLN A 99 -7.78 -6.40 -9.30
C GLN A 99 -7.25 -5.43 -8.21
N ASN A 100 -8.11 -4.57 -7.66
CA ASN A 100 -7.65 -3.38 -6.95
C ASN A 100 -8.20 -3.21 -5.54
N LEU A 101 -9.35 -3.79 -5.18
CA LEU A 101 -10.03 -3.46 -3.93
C LEU A 101 -9.14 -3.74 -2.72
N LEU A 102 -8.71 -4.99 -2.55
CA LEU A 102 -7.89 -5.41 -1.42
C LEU A 102 -6.51 -4.74 -1.44
N ARG A 103 -5.89 -4.63 -2.62
CA ARG A 103 -4.58 -3.99 -2.81
C ARG A 103 -4.59 -2.52 -2.43
N ARG A 104 -5.62 -1.77 -2.83
CA ARG A 104 -5.76 -0.34 -2.52
C ARG A 104 -6.09 -0.13 -1.04
N ALA A 105 -6.98 -0.95 -0.47
CA ALA A 105 -7.28 -0.91 0.95
C ALA A 105 -6.02 -1.11 1.81
N TRP A 106 -5.19 -2.10 1.47
CA TRP A 106 -3.91 -2.30 2.15
C TRP A 106 -2.94 -1.12 1.97
N SER A 107 -2.79 -0.60 0.75
CA SER A 107 -1.87 0.52 0.50
C SER A 107 -2.28 1.76 1.30
N SER A 108 -3.58 2.08 1.34
CA SER A 108 -4.10 3.19 2.13
C SER A 108 -3.98 2.96 3.64
N TYR A 109 -4.09 1.72 4.12
CA TYR A 109 -3.84 1.37 5.51
C TYR A 109 -2.38 1.67 5.90
N VAL A 110 -1.42 1.21 5.09
CA VAL A 110 0.01 1.47 5.31
C VAL A 110 0.32 2.97 5.29
N ASP A 111 -0.23 3.72 4.33
CA ASP A 111 -0.04 5.17 4.23
C ASP A 111 -0.52 5.95 5.47
N THR A 112 -1.48 5.38 6.21
CA THR A 112 -2.10 6.04 7.37
C THR A 112 -1.59 5.54 8.73
N HIS A 113 -1.07 4.31 8.81
CA HIS A 113 -0.63 3.67 10.05
C HIS A 113 0.89 3.50 10.15
N GLY A 114 1.65 3.77 9.09
CA GLY A 114 3.11 3.63 9.13
C GLY A 114 3.55 2.21 9.48
N ALA A 115 4.46 2.06 10.44
CA ALA A 115 5.06 0.79 10.83
C ALA A 115 4.49 0.19 12.13
N ASP A 116 3.79 0.97 12.95
CA ASP A 116 3.36 0.59 14.30
C ASP A 116 1.87 0.19 14.40
N ASP A 117 1.15 0.18 13.26
CA ASP A 117 -0.25 -0.25 13.18
C ASP A 117 -1.22 0.57 14.05
N THR A 118 -0.82 1.77 14.49
CA THR A 118 -1.65 2.62 15.37
C THR A 118 -2.46 3.64 14.57
N ALA A 119 -3.77 3.65 14.80
CA ALA A 119 -4.67 4.64 14.21
C ALA A 119 -4.57 5.98 14.95
N ARG A 120 -3.77 6.92 14.43
CA ARG A 120 -3.53 8.24 15.06
C ARG A 120 -4.40 9.38 14.53
N SER A 121 -5.29 9.08 13.58
CA SER A 121 -6.20 10.06 12.98
C SER A 121 -7.54 9.41 12.63
N GLU A 122 -8.58 10.22 12.47
CA GLU A 122 -9.89 9.75 11.99
C GLU A 122 -9.76 9.03 10.63
N ARG A 123 -8.93 9.58 9.72
CA ARG A 123 -8.64 8.95 8.44
C ARG A 123 -7.99 7.57 8.60
N ALA A 124 -7.07 7.41 9.55
CA ALA A 124 -6.47 6.11 9.85
C ALA A 124 -7.51 5.13 10.38
N ALA A 125 -8.34 5.55 11.34
CA ALA A 125 -9.42 4.71 11.88
C ALA A 125 -10.39 4.25 10.78
N MET A 126 -10.81 5.17 9.90
CA MET A 126 -11.66 4.86 8.74
C MET A 126 -10.99 3.85 7.80
N MET A 127 -9.69 3.99 7.52
CA MET A 127 -8.98 3.10 6.61
C MET A 127 -8.75 1.71 7.20
N GLN A 128 -8.58 1.61 8.53
CA GLN A 128 -8.60 0.34 9.25
C GLN A 128 -9.97 -0.35 9.12
N THR A 129 -11.06 0.37 9.38
CA THR A 129 -12.42 -0.17 9.23
C THR A 129 -12.69 -0.63 7.79
N TYR A 130 -12.25 0.15 6.81
CA TYR A 130 -12.39 -0.20 5.39
C TYR A 130 -11.67 -1.52 5.06
N LEU A 131 -10.41 -1.66 5.47
CA LEU A 131 -9.65 -2.90 5.25
C LEU A 131 -10.25 -4.09 6.02
N SER A 132 -10.69 -3.89 7.26
CA SER A 132 -11.32 -4.94 8.05
C SER A 132 -12.65 -5.42 7.47
N ASN A 133 -13.45 -4.51 6.92
CA ASN A 133 -14.73 -4.85 6.28
C ASN A 133 -14.51 -5.66 5.01
N ILE A 134 -13.61 -5.22 4.11
CA ILE A 134 -13.28 -5.99 2.90
C ILE A 134 -12.82 -7.40 3.26
N ALA A 135 -11.97 -7.54 4.29
CA ALA A 135 -11.51 -8.84 4.73
C ALA A 135 -12.63 -9.69 5.33
N ALA A 136 -13.54 -9.10 6.12
CA ALA A 136 -14.70 -9.78 6.68
C ALA A 136 -15.64 -10.26 5.56
N ASP A 137 -15.97 -9.40 4.59
CA ASP A 137 -16.82 -9.72 3.45
C ASP A 137 -16.24 -10.90 2.66
N ARG A 138 -14.94 -10.90 2.39
CA ARG A 138 -14.26 -12.01 1.69
C ARG A 138 -14.29 -13.32 2.46
N VAL A 139 -14.17 -13.27 3.79
CA VAL A 139 -14.31 -14.47 4.62
C VAL A 139 -15.75 -14.99 4.59
N THR A 140 -16.74 -14.10 4.65
CA THR A 140 -18.17 -14.45 4.56
C THR A 140 -18.53 -15.03 3.18
N ASP A 141 -17.97 -14.48 2.09
CA ASP A 141 -18.16 -15.00 0.74
C ASP A 141 -17.57 -16.41 0.58
N HIS A 142 -16.44 -16.69 1.23
CA HIS A 142 -15.80 -18.01 1.22
C HIS A 142 -16.58 -19.04 2.04
N ASP A 143 -17.18 -18.65 3.17
CA ASP A 143 -17.93 -19.53 4.06
C ASP A 143 -19.09 -18.77 4.72
N LYS A 144 -20.25 -18.79 4.05
CA LYS A 144 -21.45 -18.03 4.46
C LYS A 144 -22.00 -18.42 5.83
N ASN A 145 -21.67 -19.62 6.30
CA ASN A 145 -22.13 -20.14 7.59
C ASN A 145 -21.15 -19.82 8.73
N ARG A 146 -20.00 -19.22 8.41
CA ARG A 146 -18.96 -18.89 9.38
C ARG A 146 -19.38 -17.70 10.23
N ARG A 147 -19.51 -17.94 11.54
CA ARG A 147 -19.71 -16.88 12.53
C ARG A 147 -18.36 -16.47 13.14
N PHE A 148 -18.12 -15.17 13.18
CA PHE A 148 -16.94 -14.58 13.80
C PHE A 148 -17.22 -13.18 14.32
N GLY A 149 -16.50 -12.78 15.36
CA GLY A 149 -16.56 -11.43 15.94
C GLY A 149 -15.25 -10.67 15.82
N PHE A 150 -14.17 -11.37 15.46
CA PHE A 150 -12.85 -10.79 15.31
C PHE A 150 -12.17 -11.30 14.06
N ILE A 151 -11.37 -10.44 13.45
CA ILE A 151 -10.51 -10.77 12.31
C ILE A 151 -9.08 -10.34 12.61
N GLN A 152 -8.13 -11.13 12.12
CA GLN A 152 -6.72 -10.77 12.11
C GLN A 152 -6.17 -10.96 10.71
N LEU A 153 -5.36 -10.00 10.28
CA LEU A 153 -4.68 -10.05 8.99
C LEU A 153 -3.19 -10.29 9.16
N ARG A 154 -2.62 -10.97 8.17
CA ARG A 154 -1.19 -11.12 8.00
C ARG A 154 -0.82 -10.81 6.55
N VAL A 155 0.12 -9.91 6.35
CA VAL A 155 0.59 -9.50 5.04
C VAL A 155 2.01 -9.96 4.83
N VAL A 156 2.22 -10.76 3.80
CA VAL A 156 3.53 -11.27 3.40
C VAL A 156 3.93 -10.62 2.07
N THR A 157 4.97 -9.80 2.09
CA THR A 157 5.48 -9.08 0.91
C THR A 157 6.72 -9.79 0.38
N ARG A 158 6.70 -10.12 -0.90
CA ARG A 158 7.79 -10.83 -1.60
C ARG A 158 8.19 -10.06 -2.85
N PRO A 159 9.47 -9.99 -3.22
CA PRO A 159 9.87 -9.38 -4.48
C PRO A 159 9.28 -10.16 -5.67
N VAL A 160 8.91 -9.45 -6.72
CA VAL A 160 8.56 -10.05 -8.02
C VAL A 160 9.84 -10.63 -8.63
N ALA A 161 9.79 -11.89 -9.07
CA ALA A 161 10.94 -12.54 -9.68
C ALA A 161 11.28 -11.91 -11.04
N ALA A 162 12.58 -11.76 -11.32
CA ALA A 162 13.04 -11.35 -12.65
C ALA A 162 12.72 -12.45 -13.69
N PRO A 163 12.40 -12.09 -14.95
CA PRO A 163 12.05 -13.05 -16.01
C PRO A 163 13.10 -14.14 -16.25
N ASP A 164 14.39 -13.80 -16.12
CA ASP A 164 15.52 -14.67 -16.43
C ASP A 164 16.03 -15.45 -15.21
N ALA A 165 15.26 -15.49 -14.12
CA ALA A 165 15.56 -16.33 -12.95
C ALA A 165 15.29 -17.82 -13.28
N THR A 166 15.94 -18.35 -14.30
CA THR A 166 16.03 -19.78 -14.57
C THR A 166 16.78 -20.44 -13.42
N GLY A 167 16.09 -21.31 -12.66
CA GLY A 167 16.77 -22.36 -11.90
C GLY A 167 16.58 -22.37 -10.38
N GLY A 168 15.59 -21.69 -9.83
CA GLY A 168 15.26 -21.84 -8.41
C GLY A 168 13.76 -21.82 -8.15
N ASN A 169 13.14 -22.99 -8.00
CA ASN A 169 11.78 -23.13 -7.46
C ASN A 169 11.70 -22.73 -5.96
N ARG A 170 12.67 -21.96 -5.46
CA ARG A 170 12.76 -21.51 -4.09
C ARG A 170 11.96 -20.21 -3.98
N PRO A 171 10.90 -20.17 -3.14
CA PRO A 171 10.17 -18.94 -2.91
C PRO A 171 11.14 -17.83 -2.49
N SER A 172 11.04 -16.65 -3.11
CA SER A 172 11.80 -15.49 -2.67
C SER A 172 11.53 -15.24 -1.19
N THR A 173 12.59 -15.02 -0.40
CA THR A 173 12.46 -14.66 1.01
C THR A 173 11.56 -13.42 1.14
N PRO A 174 10.52 -13.46 2.00
CA PRO A 174 9.69 -12.28 2.23
C PRO A 174 10.54 -11.11 2.73
N VAL A 175 10.40 -9.95 2.10
CA VAL A 175 11.00 -8.70 2.58
C VAL A 175 10.22 -8.10 3.74
N GLU A 176 8.95 -8.50 3.88
CA GLU A 176 8.09 -8.10 4.98
C GLU A 176 7.12 -9.25 5.31
N ASN A 177 6.85 -9.42 6.60
CA ASN A 177 5.84 -10.32 7.11
C ASN A 177 5.16 -9.67 8.31
N ARG A 178 4.14 -8.86 8.03
CA ARG A 178 3.46 -7.99 8.99
C ARG A 178 2.21 -8.68 9.53
N LEU A 179 2.11 -8.81 10.84
CA LEU A 179 0.95 -9.37 11.53
C LEU A 179 0.20 -8.23 12.21
N LEU A 180 -1.03 -7.98 11.76
CA LEU A 180 -1.85 -6.90 12.29
C LEU A 180 -2.50 -7.30 13.63
N PRO A 181 -2.88 -6.33 14.47
CA PRO A 181 -3.65 -6.61 15.69
C PRO A 181 -5.02 -7.21 15.34
N TRP A 182 -5.65 -7.84 16.34
CA TRP A 182 -7.03 -8.30 16.21
C TRP A 182 -7.99 -7.12 16.15
N TRP A 183 -8.91 -7.15 15.20
CA TRP A 183 -9.96 -6.15 15.08
C TRP A 183 -11.32 -6.78 15.30
N LYS A 184 -12.16 -6.08 16.06
CA LYS A 184 -13.57 -6.44 16.20
C LYS A 184 -14.28 -6.06 14.90
N VAL A 185 -15.02 -7.00 14.35
CA VAL A 185 -15.80 -6.82 13.11
C VAL A 185 -17.26 -7.16 13.39
N PRO A 186 -18.22 -6.52 12.68
CA PRO A 186 -19.61 -6.87 12.82
C PRO A 186 -19.82 -8.36 12.45
N PRO A 187 -20.76 -9.07 13.09
CA PRO A 187 -21.03 -10.49 12.85
C PRO A 187 -21.45 -10.82 11.40
N HIS A 188 -21.82 -9.79 10.65
CA HIS A 188 -22.15 -9.83 9.24
C HIS A 188 -21.41 -8.66 8.59
N GLY A 189 -20.46 -8.96 7.69
CA GLY A 189 -20.03 -7.98 6.69
C GLY A 189 -21.28 -7.41 6.03
N LYS A 190 -21.42 -6.09 6.00
CA LYS A 190 -22.64 -5.45 5.48
C LYS A 190 -22.60 -5.43 3.97
#